data_AF-D8RI57-F1
#
_entry.id   AF-D8RI57-F1
#
_cell.length_a   1.000
_cell.length_b   1.000
_cell.length_c   1.000
_cell.angle_alpha   90.00
_cell.angle_beta   90.00
_cell.angle_gamma   90.00
#
_symmetry.space_group_name_H-M   'P 1'
#
loop_
_entity.id
_entity.type
_entity.pdbx_description
1 polymer ?
#
loop_
_entity_poly.entity_id
_entity_poly.type
_entity_poly.pdbx_seq_one_letter_code
_entity_poly.pdbx_strand_id
1 'polypeptide(L)' 'IAQKAMAKNTGARGLRSLMEQILTDAMFEIPESQSAIERIDAVVIDEASVGTPENSGSGAKILRGDGAFVRYL' A
#
# COMPACT_ATOMS: atom_id res chain seq x y z
N ILE A 1 -6.24 8.39 4.02
CA ILE A 1 -4.86 8.83 4.38
C ILE A 1 -4.83 10.21 5.03
N ALA A 2 -5.31 11.26 4.37
CA ALA A 2 -5.28 12.64 4.92
C ALA A 2 -5.92 12.75 6.31
N GLN A 3 -7.09 12.13 6.52
CA GLN A 3 -7.74 12.09 7.84
C GLN A 3 -6.86 11.47 8.93
N LYS A 4 -6.13 10.40 8.60
CA LYS A 4 -5.19 9.74 9.53
C LYS A 4 -3.98 10.63 9.84
N ALA A 5 -3.46 11.39 8.86
CA ALA A 5 -2.38 12.36 9.09
C ALA A 5 -2.83 13.53 9.99
N MET A 6 -4.07 14.00 9.79
CA MET A 6 -4.69 15.02 10.64
C MET A 6 -4.87 14.50 12.07
N ALA A 7 -5.41 13.29 12.26
CA ALA A 7 -5.60 12.70 13.58
C ALA A 7 -4.28 12.47 14.34
N LYS A 8 -3.18 12.21 13.62
CA LYS A 8 -1.83 12.12 14.21
C LYS A 8 -1.17 13.48 14.48
N ASN A 9 -1.85 14.61 14.26
CA ASN A 9 -1.31 15.97 14.41
C ASN A 9 -0.02 16.24 13.61
N THR A 10 0.14 15.56 12.48
CA THR A 10 1.34 15.70 11.62
C THR A 10 1.06 16.52 10.36
N GLY A 11 -0.21 16.68 9.99
CA GLY A 11 -0.62 17.42 8.79
C GLY A 11 0.04 16.89 7.52
N ALA A 12 0.39 17.78 6.58
CA ALA A 12 1.03 17.41 5.33
C ALA A 12 2.39 16.69 5.52
N ARG A 13 3.09 16.95 6.63
CA ARG A 13 4.39 16.31 6.92
C ARG A 13 4.25 14.80 7.16
N GLY A 14 3.14 14.39 7.79
CA GLY A 14 2.88 12.98 8.08
C GLY A 14 2.44 12.15 6.89
N LEU A 15 2.02 12.78 5.78
CA LEU A 15 1.56 12.05 4.59
C LEU A 15 2.66 11.16 4.02
N ARG A 16 3.89 11.68 3.92
CA ARG A 16 5.04 10.93 3.42
C ARG A 16 5.31 9.70 4.29
N SER A 17 5.39 9.89 5.60
CA SER A 17 5.67 8.80 6.54
C SER A 17 4.56 7.73 6.53
N LEU A 18 3.29 8.13 6.45
CA LEU A 18 2.17 7.20 6.32
C LEU A 18 2.24 6.40 5.01
N MET A 19 2.63 7.05 3.90
CA MET A 19 2.79 6.36 2.63
C MET A 19 3.96 5.39 2.63
N GLU A 20 5.10 5.80 3.18
CA GLU A 20 6.26 4.93 3.36
C GLU A 20 5.88 3.68 4.19
N GLN A 21 5.18 3.87 5.32
CA GLN A 21 4.71 2.75 6.15
C GLN A 21 3.79 1.79 5.39
N ILE A 22 2.77 2.31 4.68
CA ILE A 22 1.82 1.47 3.92
C ILE A 22 2.50 0.69 2.80
N LEU A 23 3.50 1.30 2.15
CA LEU A 23 4.17 0.74 0.98
C LEU A 23 5.39 -0.11 1.32
N THR A 24 5.84 -0.17 2.57
CA THR A 24 7.13 -0.78 2.95
C THR A 24 7.25 -2.22 2.43
N ASP A 25 6.25 -3.06 2.71
CA ASP A 25 6.27 -4.48 2.31
C ASP A 25 6.24 -4.62 0.79
N ALA A 26 5.42 -3.84 0.10
CA ALA A 26 5.37 -3.82 -1.36
C ALA A 26 6.70 -3.38 -1.99
N MET A 27 7.35 -2.36 -1.44
CA MET A 27 8.65 -1.89 -1.92
C MET A 27 9.76 -2.94 -1.74
N PHE A 28 9.63 -3.83 -0.76
CA PHE A 28 10.56 -4.93 -0.53
C PHE A 28 10.28 -6.13 -1.45
N GLU A 29 9.02 -6.54 -1.59
CA GLU A 29 8.64 -7.72 -2.38
C GLU A 29 8.77 -7.52 -3.90
N ILE A 30 8.53 -6.31 -4.39
CA ILE A 30 8.52 -6.03 -5.84
C ILE A 30 9.90 -6.25 -6.48
N PRO A 31 11.02 -5.74 -5.92
CA PRO A 31 12.36 -6.03 -6.43
C PRO A 31 12.71 -7.53 -6.42
N GLU A 32 12.29 -8.29 -5.41
CA GLU A 32 12.62 -9.71 -5.27
C GLU A 32 11.84 -10.62 -6.23
N SER A 33 10.66 -10.19 -6.67
CA SER A 33 9.79 -10.95 -7.57
C SER A 33 10.14 -10.86 -9.06
N GLN A 34 11.35 -10.39 -9.38
CA GLN A 34 11.88 -10.31 -10.76
C GLN A 34 12.17 -11.68 -11.43
N SER A 35 11.90 -12.81 -10.76
CA SER A 35 11.82 -14.09 -11.45
C SER A 35 10.64 -14.05 -12.42
N ALA A 36 10.89 -14.30 -13.71
CA ALA A 36 9.97 -14.12 -14.85
C ALA A 36 8.58 -14.80 -14.76
N ILE A 37 8.29 -15.50 -13.67
CA ILE A 37 7.08 -16.29 -13.41
C ILE A 37 6.04 -15.46 -12.62
N GLU A 38 6.43 -14.41 -11.89
CA GLU A 38 5.52 -13.60 -11.08
C GLU A 38 5.45 -12.13 -11.52
N ARG A 39 4.80 -11.88 -12.66
CA ARG A 39 4.53 -10.50 -13.10
C ARG A 39 3.60 -9.80 -12.09
N ILE A 40 4.02 -8.64 -11.60
CA ILE A 40 3.16 -7.76 -10.80
C ILE A 40 2.32 -6.90 -11.74
N ASP A 41 1.01 -6.90 -11.55
CA ASP A 41 0.05 -6.17 -12.37
C ASP A 41 -0.32 -4.82 -11.74
N ALA A 42 -0.46 -4.76 -10.42
CA ALA A 42 -0.72 -3.53 -9.68
C ALA A 42 -0.38 -3.62 -8.19
N VAL A 43 -0.24 -2.45 -7.55
CA VAL A 43 -0.23 -2.29 -6.09
C VAL A 43 -1.43 -1.45 -5.70
N VAL A 44 -2.27 -1.97 -4.80
CA VAL A 44 -3.50 -1.31 -4.39
C VAL A 44 -3.42 -0.84 -2.95
N ILE A 45 -3.88 0.39 -2.72
CA ILE A 45 -4.05 0.99 -1.40
C ILE A 45 -5.52 1.34 -1.24
N ASP A 46 -6.21 0.63 -0.34
CA ASP A 46 -7.60 0.89 0.02
C ASP A 46 -7.75 1.28 1.50
N GLU A 47 -8.98 1.37 1.99
CA GLU A 47 -9.24 1.71 3.39
C GLU A 47 -8.62 0.70 4.37
N ALA A 48 -8.61 -0.60 4.03
CA ALA A 48 -8.00 -1.62 4.85
C ALA A 48 -6.47 -1.47 4.90
N SER A 49 -5.84 -1.06 3.78
CA SER A 49 -4.41 -0.73 3.75
C SER A 49 -4.04 0.42 4.69
N VAL A 50 -4.92 1.43 4.81
CA VAL A 50 -4.67 2.62 5.64
C VAL A 50 -5.01 2.36 7.11
N GLY A 51 -6.10 1.62 7.39
CA GLY A 51 -6.64 1.42 8.72
C GLY A 51 -7.28 2.67 9.33
N THR A 52 -7.66 2.60 10.60
CA THR A 52 -8.28 3.72 11.33
C THR A 52 -7.21 4.70 11.86
N PRO A 53 -7.60 5.86 12.42
CA PRO A 53 -6.66 6.74 13.10
C PRO A 53 -5.89 6.08 14.25
N GLU A 54 -6.54 5.18 14.98
CA GLU A 54 -6.01 4.48 16.16
C GLU A 54 -5.21 3.22 15.79
N ASN A 55 -5.61 2.51 14.73
CA ASN A 55 -5.03 1.22 14.34
C ASN A 55 -4.30 1.29 13.00
N SER A 56 -3.16 0.59 12.88
CA SER A 56 -2.49 0.40 11.59
C SER A 56 -3.32 -0.45 10.64
N GLY A 57 -3.26 -0.14 9.34
CA GLY A 57 -3.89 -0.97 8.30
C GLY A 57 -3.03 -2.16 7.93
N SER A 58 -3.53 -2.96 6.98
CA SER A 58 -2.87 -4.18 6.51
C SER A 58 -1.73 -3.95 5.52
N GLY A 59 -1.36 -2.69 5.24
CA GLY A 59 -0.38 -2.37 4.20
C GLY A 59 -0.94 -2.49 2.78
N ALA A 60 -0.10 -2.17 1.80
CA ALA A 60 -0.46 -2.22 0.39
C ALA A 60 -0.63 -3.66 -0.11
N LYS A 61 -1.61 -3.88 -1.00
CA LYS A 61 -1.89 -5.19 -1.61
C LYS A 61 -1.18 -5.29 -2.95
N ILE A 62 -0.41 -6.34 -3.16
CA ILE A 62 0.24 -6.62 -4.44
C ILE A 62 -0.64 -7.57 -5.26
N LEU A 63 -1.05 -7.14 -6.45
CA LEU A 63 -1.79 -7.95 -7.40
C LEU A 63 -0.79 -8.58 -8.39
N ARG A 64 -0.76 -9.92 -8.41
CA ARG A 64 0.17 -10.71 -9.22
C ARG A 64 -0.60 -11.45 -10.34
N GLY A 65 0.03 -11.55 -11.50
CA GLY A 65 -0.49 -12.23 -12.69
C GLY A 65 -1.25 -11.31 -13.64
N ASP A 66 -1.25 -11.68 -14.92
CA ASP A 66 -1.86 -10.86 -15.98
C ASP A 66 -3.37 -10.66 -15.75
N GLY A 67 -3.80 -9.41 -15.77
CA GLY A 67 -5.20 -9.01 -15.58
C GLY A 67 -5.70 -9.15 -14.15
N ALA A 68 -4.83 -9.32 -13.16
CA ALA A 68 -5.19 -9.32 -11.74
C ALA A 68 -5.82 -8.00 -11.30
N PHE A 69 -5.37 -6.87 -11.83
CA PHE A 69 -5.97 -5.56 -11.55
C PHE A 69 -7.40 -5.45 -12.08
N VAL A 70 -7.65 -5.94 -13.30
CA VAL A 70 -8.99 -5.92 -13.91
C VAL A 70 -9.99 -6.78 -13.12
N ARG A 71 -9.53 -7.90 -12.52
CA ARG A 71 -10.36 -8.76 -11.65
C ARG A 71 -10.60 -8.16 -10.27
N TYR A 72 -9.76 -7.22 -9.85
CA TYR A 72 -9.85 -6.58 -8.54
C TYR A 72 -10.83 -5.39 -8.52
N LEU A 73 -10.95 -4.67 -9.64
CA LEU A 73 -11.93 -3.59 -9.83
C LEU A 73 -13.37 -4.11 -9.88
#